data_AF-A0A7K8AJU4-F1
#
_entry.id   AF-A0A7K8AJU4-F1
#
_cell.length_a   1.000
_cell.length_b   1.000
_cell.length_c   1.000
_cell.angle_alpha   90.00
_cell.angle_beta   90.00
_cell.angle_gamma   90.00
#
_symmetry.space_group_name_H-M   'P 1'
#
loop_
_entity.id
_entity.type
_entity.pdbx_description
1 polymer ?
#
loop_
_entity_poly.entity_id
_entity_poly.type
_entity_poly.pdbx_seq_one_letter_code
_entity_poly.pdbx_strand_id
1 'polypeptide(L)'
;MLFQIGRSTESPIDFVVTDTVPGSQSNSDTQSVQSTISRFACRIICERNPPFTARIYAAGFDSSKNIFLGEKAAKWKTSDGQMDGLTTNGVLVMHPRNGFTEDSKPGVWREISVCGNVFSLRETRSAQQRGKMV
;
A
#
# COMPACT_ATOMS: atom_id res chain seq x y z
N MET A 1 0.61 -2.97 17.72
CA MET A 1 -0.48 -3.83 17.22
C MET A 1 -0.43 -3.76 15.70
N LEU A 2 -0.61 -4.90 15.04
CA LEU A 2 -0.59 -5.01 13.58
C LEU A 2 -2.03 -5.12 13.09
N PHE A 3 -2.37 -4.39 12.04
CA PHE A 3 -3.60 -4.52 11.29
C PHE A 3 -3.27 -4.70 9.81
N GLN A 4 -3.95 -5.61 9.11
CA GLN A 4 -3.78 -5.83 7.69
C GLN A 4 -5.02 -5.44 6.90
N ILE A 5 -4.77 -4.81 5.76
CA ILE A 5 -5.81 -4.30 4.86
C ILE A 5 -5.61 -4.99 3.52
N GLY A 6 -6.70 -5.40 2.87
CA GLY A 6 -6.63 -6.00 1.54
C GLY A 6 -8.01 -6.41 1.04
N ARG A 7 -8.08 -6.92 -0.19
CA ARG A 7 -9.35 -7.40 -0.76
C ARG A 7 -9.71 -8.84 -0.37
N SER A 8 -8.79 -9.59 0.22
CA SER A 8 -9.08 -10.96 0.66
C SER A 8 -10.00 -10.93 1.86
N THR A 9 -10.88 -11.93 1.97
CA THR A 9 -11.71 -12.18 3.15
C THR A 9 -11.10 -13.26 4.07
N GLU A 10 -9.86 -13.66 3.78
CA GLU A 10 -9.12 -14.60 4.63
C GLU A 10 -8.84 -14.01 6.01
N SER A 11 -8.71 -14.89 7.01
CA SER A 11 -8.52 -14.53 8.42
C SER A 11 -7.40 -13.53 8.72
N PRO A 12 -6.26 -13.47 7.99
CA PRO A 12 -5.23 -12.48 8.26
C PRO A 12 -5.62 -11.04 7.93
N ILE A 13 -6.75 -10.78 7.28
CA ILE A 13 -7.21 -9.42 6.93
C ILE A 13 -8.15 -8.89 8.02
N ASP A 14 -7.73 -7.80 8.65
CA ASP A 14 -8.54 -7.11 9.66
C ASP A 14 -9.56 -6.15 9.02
N PHE A 15 -9.24 -5.61 7.84
CA PHE A 15 -10.13 -4.69 7.11
C PHE A 15 -10.17 -5.00 5.61
N VAL A 16 -11.33 -5.45 5.15
CA VAL A 16 -11.57 -5.82 3.75
C VAL A 16 -11.94 -4.58 2.93
N VAL A 17 -11.26 -4.38 1.80
CA VAL A 17 -11.51 -3.26 0.88
C VAL A 17 -11.77 -3.77 -0.54
N THR A 18 -12.75 -3.19 -1.22
CA THR A 18 -13.11 -3.46 -2.62
C THR A 18 -12.88 -2.23 -3.49
N ASP A 19 -12.80 -2.41 -4.83
CA ASP A 19 -12.65 -1.28 -5.75
C ASP A 19 -13.83 -0.30 -5.61
N THR A 20 -13.51 0.99 -5.65
CA THR A 20 -14.52 2.06 -5.65
C THR A 20 -15.09 2.22 -7.05
N VAL A 21 -16.42 2.15 -7.19
CA VAL A 21 -17.11 2.50 -8.43
C VAL A 21 -17.26 4.04 -8.49
N PRO A 22 -16.71 4.73 -9.51
CA PRO A 22 -16.93 6.16 -9.66
C PRO A 22 -18.42 6.45 -9.84
N GLY A 23 -18.95 7.44 -9.12
CA GLY A 23 -20.40 7.72 -8.98
C GLY A 23 -21.19 8.10 -10.24
N SER A 24 -20.64 7.91 -11.44
CA SER A 24 -21.26 8.24 -12.73
C SER A 24 -21.52 7.05 -13.66
N GLN A 25 -21.25 5.81 -13.25
CA GLN A 25 -21.44 4.60 -14.09
C GLN A 25 -22.40 3.57 -13.48
N SER A 26 -23.55 4.02 -12.96
CA SER A 26 -24.57 3.14 -12.39
C SER A 26 -25.52 2.54 -13.45
N ASN A 27 -25.05 2.22 -14.66
CA ASN A 27 -25.87 1.52 -15.67
C ASN A 27 -24.99 0.96 -16.81
N SER A 28 -24.41 -0.21 -16.62
CA SER A 28 -24.20 -1.19 -17.70
C SER A 28 -23.76 -2.52 -17.09
N ASP A 29 -24.61 -3.53 -17.24
CA ASP A 29 -24.24 -4.93 -17.03
C ASP A 29 -22.96 -5.28 -17.81
N THR A 30 -22.15 -6.15 -17.21
CA THR A 30 -21.07 -6.93 -17.85
C THR A 30 -19.83 -6.19 -18.35
N GLN A 31 -18.95 -5.80 -17.42
CA GLN A 31 -17.53 -6.18 -17.51
C GLN A 31 -17.05 -6.52 -16.11
N SER A 32 -16.50 -7.73 -15.93
CA SER A 32 -15.80 -8.10 -14.70
C SER A 32 -14.59 -7.19 -14.53
N VAL A 33 -14.77 -6.04 -13.85
CA VAL A 33 -13.68 -5.15 -13.51
C VAL A 33 -12.73 -5.95 -12.62
N GLN A 34 -11.62 -6.38 -13.20
CA GLN A 34 -10.61 -7.11 -12.46
C GLN A 34 -10.04 -6.16 -11.40
N SER A 35 -10.30 -6.49 -10.14
CA SER A 35 -9.81 -5.71 -9.01
C SER A 35 -8.30 -5.48 -9.10
N THR A 36 -7.88 -4.23 -8.96
CA THR A 36 -6.45 -3.87 -8.93
C THR A 36 -5.88 -3.84 -7.52
N ILE A 37 -6.75 -4.01 -6.52
CA ILE A 37 -6.41 -4.07 -5.10
C ILE A 37 -5.78 -5.43 -4.78
N SER A 38 -4.67 -5.40 -4.05
CA SER A 38 -3.98 -6.63 -3.63
C SER A 38 -4.79 -7.38 -2.57
N ARG A 39 -4.72 -8.72 -2.58
CA ARG A 39 -5.36 -9.58 -1.58
C ARG A 39 -4.90 -9.24 -0.15
N PHE A 40 -3.60 -9.01 0.01
CA PHE A 40 -2.95 -8.57 1.24
C PHE A 40 -2.17 -7.28 0.91
N ALA A 41 -2.83 -6.13 1.00
CA ALA A 41 -2.37 -4.88 0.37
C ALA A 41 -1.36 -4.10 1.21
N CYS A 42 -1.65 -3.88 2.49
CA CYS A 42 -0.76 -3.16 3.39
C CYS A 42 -0.97 -3.57 4.84
N ARG A 43 -0.05 -3.11 5.68
CA ARG A 43 -0.05 -3.28 7.13
C ARG A 43 0.02 -1.93 7.81
N ILE A 44 -0.80 -1.72 8.84
CA ILE A 44 -0.69 -0.60 9.77
C ILE A 44 -0.18 -1.15 11.09
N ILE A 45 0.95 -0.61 11.56
CA ILE A 45 1.53 -0.96 12.85
C ILE A 45 1.41 0.24 13.78
N CYS A 46 0.64 0.09 14.85
CA CYS A 46 0.50 1.09 15.89
C CYS A 46 1.32 0.71 17.12
N GLU A 47 2.08 1.63 17.68
CA GLU A 47 2.71 1.44 18.99
C GLU A 47 1.65 1.23 20.08
N ARG A 48 1.92 0.35 21.06
CA ARG A 48 0.97 0.03 22.14
C ARG A 48 1.07 0.98 23.33
N ASN A 49 2.11 1.81 23.36
CA ASN A 49 2.36 2.79 24.40
C ASN A 49 2.28 4.20 23.78
N PRO A 50 1.96 5.24 24.56
CA PRO A 50 2.01 6.62 24.10
C PRO A 50 3.37 6.93 23.43
N PRO A 51 3.39 7.65 22.29
CA PRO A 51 2.29 8.40 21.68
C PRO A 51 1.41 7.59 20.70
N PHE A 52 1.48 6.25 20.73
CA PHE A 52 0.70 5.35 19.87
C PHE A 52 0.96 5.57 18.36
N THR A 53 2.19 5.91 17.98
CA THR A 53 2.55 6.19 16.58
C THR A 53 2.13 5.06 15.66
N ALA A 54 1.42 5.41 14.59
CA ALA A 54 1.03 4.50 13.52
C ALA A 54 1.99 4.63 12.33
N ARG A 55 2.39 3.49 11.77
CA ARG A 55 3.22 3.41 10.56
C ARG A 55 2.58 2.46 9.56
N ILE A 56 2.73 2.77 8.27
CA ILE A 56 2.23 1.96 7.16
C ILE A 56 3.38 1.24 6.46
N TYR A 57 3.12 0.00 6.06
CA TYR A 57 4.05 -0.85 5.32
C TYR A 57 3.32 -1.46 4.14
N ALA A 58 3.98 -1.57 2.99
CA ALA A 58 3.38 -2.25 1.85
C ALA A 58 3.35 -3.77 2.05
N ALA A 59 2.41 -4.40 1.35
CA ALA A 59 2.04 -5.82 1.46
C ALA A 59 1.49 -6.23 2.83
N GLY A 60 0.75 -7.33 2.87
CA GLY A 60 0.31 -8.01 4.08
C GLY A 60 0.74 -9.48 4.08
N PHE A 61 0.77 -10.08 5.26
CA PHE A 61 1.03 -11.50 5.44
C PHE A 61 -0.18 -12.33 5.00
N ASP A 62 0.07 -13.41 4.27
CA ASP A 62 -0.94 -14.39 3.93
C ASP A 62 -1.27 -15.33 5.11
N SER A 63 -2.14 -16.30 4.87
CA SER A 63 -2.53 -17.33 5.85
C SER A 63 -1.37 -18.21 6.32
N SER A 64 -0.26 -18.23 5.58
CA SER A 64 0.99 -18.92 5.95
C SER A 64 1.99 -17.99 6.65
N LYS A 65 1.58 -16.77 7.01
CA LYS A 65 2.41 -15.73 7.63
C LYS A 65 3.57 -15.25 6.74
N ASN A 66 3.43 -15.34 5.42
CA ASN A 66 4.45 -14.94 4.45
C ASN A 66 4.03 -13.71 3.65
N ILE A 67 5.01 -12.94 3.17
CA ILE A 67 4.80 -11.88 2.16
C ILE A 67 5.35 -12.38 0.84
N PHE A 68 4.48 -12.55 -0.14
CA PHE A 68 4.87 -12.87 -1.50
C PHE A 68 4.88 -11.62 -2.38
N LEU A 69 6.04 -11.30 -2.93
CA LEU A 69 6.18 -10.27 -3.96
C LEU A 69 6.21 -10.94 -5.33
N GLY A 70 5.24 -10.62 -6.19
CA GLY A 70 5.15 -11.15 -7.55
C GLY A 70 6.42 -10.92 -8.37
N GLU A 71 6.64 -11.72 -9.42
CA GLU A 71 7.89 -11.70 -10.20
C GLU A 71 8.25 -10.30 -10.72
N LYS A 72 7.26 -9.51 -11.12
CA LYS A 72 7.45 -8.13 -11.63
C LYS A 72 7.65 -7.08 -10.53
N ALA A 73 7.58 -7.45 -9.26
CA ALA A 73 7.79 -6.53 -8.14
C ALA A 73 9.26 -6.12 -8.05
N ALA A 74 9.51 -4.82 -7.85
CA ALA A 74 10.85 -4.30 -7.56
C ALA A 74 11.34 -4.88 -6.23
N LYS A 75 12.51 -5.51 -6.24
CA LYS A 75 13.15 -6.13 -5.07
C LYS A 75 14.63 -5.79 -5.10
N TRP A 76 15.22 -5.44 -3.97
CA TRP A 76 16.64 -5.10 -3.90
C TRP A 76 17.21 -5.43 -2.51
N LYS A 77 18.52 -5.57 -2.46
CA LYS A 77 19.27 -5.65 -1.21
C LYS A 77 19.59 -4.24 -0.72
N THR A 78 19.28 -3.93 0.53
CA THR A 78 19.60 -2.66 1.19
C THR A 78 21.07 -2.65 1.63
N SER A 79 21.60 -1.47 2.01
CA SER A 79 23.01 -1.29 2.37
C SER A 79 23.43 -2.08 3.61
N ASP A 80 22.48 -2.35 4.52
CA ASP A 80 22.64 -3.22 5.70
C ASP A 80 22.51 -4.71 5.37
N GLY A 81 22.33 -5.05 4.10
CA GLY A 81 22.25 -6.42 3.60
C GLY A 81 20.88 -7.08 3.73
N GLN A 82 19.86 -6.37 4.21
CA GLN A 82 18.48 -6.86 4.22
C GLN A 82 17.85 -6.81 2.83
N MET A 83 16.70 -7.45 2.66
CA MET A 83 15.90 -7.36 1.44
C MET A 83 14.72 -6.40 1.66
N ASP A 84 14.50 -5.51 0.69
CA ASP A 84 13.30 -4.67 0.62
C ASP A 84 12.69 -4.78 -0.78
N GLY A 85 11.46 -4.30 -0.94
CA GLY A 85 10.77 -4.32 -2.21
C GLY A 85 9.51 -3.46 -2.24
N LEU A 86 8.98 -3.28 -3.45
CA LEU A 86 7.70 -2.63 -3.68
C LEU A 86 6.70 -3.64 -4.21
N THR A 87 5.43 -3.56 -3.80
CA THR A 87 4.37 -4.38 -4.39
C THR A 87 4.18 -4.02 -5.87
N THR A 88 3.60 -4.93 -6.67
CA THR A 88 3.45 -4.70 -8.12
C THR A 88 2.78 -3.36 -8.44
N ASN A 89 1.66 -3.03 -7.78
CA ASN A 89 0.88 -1.81 -8.05
C ASN A 89 1.18 -0.65 -7.08
N GLY A 90 2.03 -0.86 -6.08
CA GLY A 90 2.40 0.12 -5.07
C GLY A 90 1.35 0.36 -3.99
N VAL A 91 1.81 0.84 -2.83
CA VAL A 91 0.98 1.43 -1.77
C VAL A 91 1.40 2.89 -1.67
N LEU A 92 0.47 3.80 -1.96
CA LEU A 92 0.76 5.23 -2.03
C LEU A 92 0.19 5.97 -0.82
N VAL A 93 0.96 6.91 -0.29
CA VAL A 93 0.58 7.76 0.85
C VAL A 93 0.80 9.22 0.50
N MET A 94 -0.13 10.07 0.92
CA MET A 94 -0.01 11.53 0.83
C MET A 94 -0.37 12.11 2.19
N HIS A 95 0.55 12.88 2.77
CA HIS A 95 0.22 13.76 3.89
C HIS A 95 -0.26 15.10 3.33
N PRO A 96 -1.51 15.53 3.58
CA PRO A 96 -1.98 16.83 3.15
C PRO A 96 -1.13 17.95 3.76
N ARG A 97 -0.94 19.02 2.99
CA ARG A 97 -0.40 20.28 3.52
C ARG A 97 -1.49 20.93 4.37
N ASN A 98 -1.11 21.48 5.53
CA ASN A 98 -2.01 22.02 6.55
C ASN A 98 -2.88 20.98 7.28
N GLY A 99 -2.49 19.69 7.23
CA GLY A 99 -3.20 18.62 7.93
C GLY A 99 -4.59 18.36 7.35
N PHE A 100 -5.52 17.86 8.17
CA PHE A 100 -6.91 17.62 7.78
C PHE A 100 -7.80 18.77 8.26
N THR A 101 -7.65 19.93 7.62
CA THR A 101 -8.38 21.19 7.91
C THR A 101 -9.11 21.71 6.67
N GLU A 102 -9.91 22.78 6.78
CA GLU A 102 -10.56 23.39 5.60
C GLU A 102 -9.54 23.94 4.58
N ASP A 103 -8.37 24.38 5.06
CA ASP A 103 -7.26 24.87 4.23
C ASP A 103 -6.35 23.74 3.70
N SER A 104 -6.80 22.48 3.77
CA SER A 104 -6.04 21.32 3.31
C SER A 104 -5.71 21.46 1.84
N LYS A 105 -4.42 21.34 1.50
CA LYS A 105 -3.98 21.23 0.12
C LYS A 105 -3.37 19.85 -0.13
N PRO A 106 -3.53 19.28 -1.33
CA PRO A 106 -2.84 18.04 -1.68
C PRO A 106 -1.34 18.15 -1.41
N GLY A 107 -0.82 17.15 -0.71
CA GLY A 107 0.61 16.93 -0.54
C GLY A 107 1.21 16.23 -1.75
N VAL A 108 2.42 15.71 -1.57
CA VAL A 108 3.09 14.90 -2.58
C VAL A 108 2.83 13.43 -2.28
N TRP A 109 2.38 12.69 -3.29
CA TRP A 109 2.26 11.24 -3.18
C TRP A 109 3.64 10.58 -3.11
N ARG A 110 3.76 9.62 -2.20
CA ARG A 110 4.94 8.80 -1.99
C ARG A 110 4.56 7.34 -2.03
N GLU A 111 5.48 6.50 -2.47
CA GLU A 111 5.33 5.07 -2.47
C GLU A 111 6.02 4.47 -1.24
N ILE A 112 5.34 3.52 -0.58
CA ILE A 112 5.84 2.86 0.63
C ILE A 112 6.36 1.47 0.26
N SER A 113 7.52 1.10 0.81
CA SER A 113 8.09 -0.24 0.63
C SER A 113 7.56 -1.26 1.63
N VAL A 114 7.90 -2.53 1.42
CA VAL A 114 7.55 -3.63 2.33
C VAL A 114 8.20 -3.44 3.70
N CYS A 115 9.40 -2.85 3.75
CA CYS A 115 10.08 -2.48 4.99
C CYS A 115 9.68 -1.09 5.52
N GLY A 116 8.78 -0.36 4.86
CA GLY A 116 8.27 0.93 5.33
C GLY A 116 9.12 2.14 4.94
N ASN A 117 10.06 1.98 4.02
CA ASN A 117 10.83 3.09 3.46
C ASN A 117 9.98 3.91 2.48
N VAL A 118 10.31 5.20 2.35
CA VAL A 118 9.54 6.16 1.55
C VAL A 118 10.27 6.46 0.25
N PHE A 119 9.55 6.34 -0.86
CA PHE A 119 10.07 6.59 -2.20
C PHE A 119 9.23 7.65 -2.93
N SER A 120 9.85 8.37 -3.86
CA SER A 120 9.11 9.07 -4.89
C SER A 120 8.29 8.10 -5.73
N LEU A 121 7.29 8.61 -6.45
CA LEU A 121 6.57 7.80 -7.43
C LEU A 121 7.52 7.24 -8.49
N ARG A 122 7.15 6.08 -9.03
CA ARG A 122 7.71 5.53 -10.27
C ARG A 122 7.26 6.38 -11.45
N GLU A 123 7.95 6.26 -12.58
CA GLU A 123 7.59 6.96 -13.82
C GLU A 123 6.17 6.59 -14.29
N THR A 124 5.83 5.31 -14.23
CA THR A 124 4.48 4.81 -14.49
C THR A 124 4.04 3.83 -13.38
N ARG A 125 2.73 3.73 -13.16
CA ARG A 125 2.19 2.77 -12.20
C ARG A 125 2.62 1.36 -12.60
N SER A 126 3.11 0.60 -11.63
CA SER A 126 3.59 -0.78 -11.81
C SER A 126 4.89 -0.95 -12.60
N ALA A 127 5.62 0.13 -12.92
CA ALA A 127 6.97 0.04 -13.46
C ALA A 127 7.90 -0.73 -12.52
N GLN A 128 8.86 -1.50 -13.05
CA GLN A 128 9.83 -2.22 -12.23
C GLN A 128 10.86 -1.28 -11.58
N GLN A 129 11.11 -0.13 -12.21
CA GLN A 129 12.04 0.86 -11.69
C GLN A 129 11.39 1.60 -10.51
N ARG A 130 12.00 1.45 -9.32
CA ARG A 130 11.61 2.20 -8.13
C ARG A 130 11.93 3.70 -8.28
N GLY A 131 11.15 4.53 -7.59
CA GLY A 131 11.49 5.94 -7.42
C GLY A 131 12.76 6.16 -6.59
N LYS A 132 13.11 7.43 -6.38
CA LYS A 132 14.21 7.83 -5.49
C LYS A 132 13.78 7.69 -4.04
N MET A 133 14.64 7.14 -3.19
CA MET A 133 14.41 7.13 -1.74
C MET A 133 14.43 8.57 -1.21
N VAL A 134 13.55 8.87 -0.26
CA VAL A 134 13.37 10.21 0.34
C VAL A 134 13.84 10.20 1.79
#